data_AF-A0A741TK92-F1
#
_entry.id   AF-A0A741TK92-F1
#
_cell.length_a   1.000
_cell.length_b   1.000
_cell.length_c   1.000
_cell.angle_alpha   90.00
_cell.angle_beta   90.00
_cell.angle_gamma   90.00
#
_symmetry.space_group_name_H-M   'P 1'
#
loop_
_entity.id
_entity.type
_entity.pdbx_description
1 polymer ?
#
loop_
_entity_poly.entity_id
_entity_poly.type
_entity_poly.pdbx_seq_one_letter_code
_entity_poly.pdbx_strand_id
1 'polypeptide(L)'
;MFEETIKKQFELLDISNFNVDISHRLLFVCGGKVDVRAPIPPSFRDRLLTYTAKHASELHEHFILAETFKDYFKENTYPDLLVFEDDIASISSLIIIFLESPGSLVELGIFCNKSELFKKILIVASAEEVSGEDSFIYLGPLEYIKKKVSSSVVIYPWPDPEVLKYDNDFLDDLCVNIKEKLSSIPKTEQFSKDNSGHIALLITEIISLCAPIQLSEIESALNSLGFNISTKIINRSIYLLQKVGFIDVLSYSSNKYYFPLKERKWVKFGKTKDNKLIDNQQLKMKVRQSFVTLTDPLSKRRITALRQIIAKKEMAEEIN
;
A
#
# COMPACT_ATOMS: atom_id res chain seq x y z
N MET A 1 -9.41 -1.94 31.13
CA MET A 1 -8.02 -1.44 31.26
C MET A 1 -7.31 -1.25 29.92
N PHE A 2 -7.12 -2.28 29.08
CA PHE A 2 -6.43 -2.12 27.79
C PHE A 2 -7.13 -1.13 26.85
N GLU A 3 -8.40 -1.38 26.54
CA GLU A 3 -9.19 -0.52 25.65
C GLU A 3 -9.34 0.91 26.20
N GLU A 4 -9.52 1.08 27.52
CA GLU A 4 -9.54 2.38 28.17
C GLU A 4 -8.19 3.12 28.05
N THR A 5 -7.08 2.38 28.09
CA THR A 5 -5.75 2.95 27.87
C THR A 5 -5.61 3.45 26.44
N ILE A 6 -6.08 2.67 25.45
CA ILE A 6 -6.15 3.11 24.05
C ILE A 6 -6.94 4.40 23.96
N LYS A 7 -8.19 4.44 24.45
CA LYS A 7 -9.04 5.64 24.40
C LYS A 7 -8.32 6.86 24.97
N LYS A 8 -7.78 6.74 26.20
CA LYS A 8 -7.03 7.81 26.86
C LYS A 8 -5.79 8.27 26.10
N GLN A 9 -5.05 7.38 25.42
CA GLN A 9 -3.85 7.79 24.67
C GLN A 9 -4.22 8.47 23.35
N PHE A 10 -5.22 7.94 22.63
CA PHE A 10 -5.62 8.45 21.33
C PHE A 10 -6.47 9.73 21.40
N GLU A 11 -7.25 9.94 22.46
CA GLU A 11 -8.00 11.18 22.71
C GLU A 11 -7.09 12.42 22.84
N LEU A 12 -5.84 12.24 23.27
CA LEU A 12 -4.86 13.33 23.42
C LEU A 12 -4.30 13.81 22.08
N LEU A 13 -4.38 12.97 21.04
CA LEU A 13 -3.77 13.25 19.74
C LEU A 13 -4.58 14.27 18.96
N ASP A 14 -3.88 15.11 18.20
CA ASP A 14 -4.48 16.10 17.31
C ASP A 14 -4.15 15.75 15.86
N ILE A 15 -5.17 15.34 15.10
CA ILE A 15 -5.03 14.91 13.70
C ILE A 15 -4.43 16.02 12.83
N SER A 16 -4.64 17.30 13.16
CA SER A 16 -4.08 18.41 12.39
C SER A 16 -2.54 18.40 12.38
N ASN A 17 -1.91 17.72 13.35
CA ASN A 17 -0.47 17.58 13.45
C ASN A 17 0.08 16.30 12.80
N PHE A 18 -0.77 15.47 12.21
CA PHE A 18 -0.37 14.16 11.68
C PHE A 18 0.32 14.31 10.33
N ASN A 19 1.48 13.67 10.19
CA ASN A 19 2.17 13.51 8.91
C ASN A 19 2.35 12.02 8.63
N VAL A 20 2.00 11.61 7.42
CA VAL A 20 2.09 10.23 6.94
C VAL A 20 3.45 10.03 6.28
N ASP A 21 4.11 8.91 6.59
CA ASP A 21 5.29 8.45 5.86
C ASP A 21 4.85 7.56 4.70
N ILE A 22 5.11 8.02 3.48
CA ILE A 22 4.73 7.34 2.22
C ILE A 22 5.94 6.77 1.48
N SER A 23 7.09 6.66 2.15
CA SER A 23 8.34 6.15 1.57
C SER A 23 8.46 4.62 1.57
N HIS A 24 7.35 3.90 1.70
CA HIS A 24 7.29 2.43 1.81
C HIS A 24 7.45 1.68 0.50
N ARG A 25 7.66 2.41 -0.61
CA ARG A 25 8.00 1.90 -1.95
C ARG A 25 7.08 0.77 -2.38
N LEU A 26 5.78 1.04 -2.42
CA LEU A 26 4.80 0.12 -3.01
C LEU A 26 4.57 0.48 -4.48
N LEU A 27 4.94 -0.40 -5.40
CA LEU A 27 4.81 -0.16 -6.84
C LEU A 27 3.68 -1.01 -7.39
N PHE A 28 2.52 -0.39 -7.59
CA PHE A 28 1.36 -1.09 -8.14
C PHE A 28 1.43 -1.10 -9.67
N VAL A 29 1.50 -2.29 -10.26
CA VAL A 29 1.75 -2.47 -11.70
C VAL A 29 0.55 -3.10 -12.40
N CYS A 30 0.00 -2.36 -13.34
CA CYS A 30 -1.15 -2.77 -14.15
C CYS A 30 -0.78 -2.89 -15.63
N GLY A 31 -1.50 -3.69 -16.41
CA GLY A 31 -1.24 -3.80 -17.85
C GLY A 31 -1.47 -5.15 -18.52
N GLY A 32 -0.65 -5.45 -19.52
CA GLY A 32 -0.75 -6.62 -20.38
C GLY A 32 -0.48 -7.94 -19.67
N LYS A 33 -0.89 -9.07 -20.25
CA LYS A 33 -0.79 -10.40 -19.60
C LYS A 33 0.61 -10.69 -19.05
N VAL A 34 0.68 -11.29 -17.86
CA VAL A 34 1.92 -11.86 -17.29
C VAL A 34 1.78 -13.38 -17.28
N ASP A 35 2.77 -14.07 -17.84
CA ASP A 35 2.81 -15.51 -17.95
C ASP A 35 4.23 -16.03 -17.73
N VAL A 36 4.58 -16.24 -16.46
CA VAL A 36 5.91 -16.73 -16.05
C VAL A 36 6.29 -18.11 -16.61
N ARG A 37 5.33 -18.83 -17.21
CA ARG A 37 5.55 -20.14 -17.83
C ARG A 37 5.71 -20.05 -19.34
N ALA A 38 5.36 -18.91 -19.95
CA ALA A 38 5.50 -18.73 -21.37
C ALA A 38 7.01 -18.68 -21.74
N PRO A 39 7.41 -19.33 -22.84
CA PRO A 39 8.80 -19.26 -23.31
C PRO A 39 9.17 -17.86 -23.80
N ILE A 40 8.18 -17.08 -24.23
CA ILE A 40 8.30 -15.68 -24.65
C ILE A 40 7.35 -14.86 -23.79
N PRO A 41 7.83 -13.82 -23.07
CA PRO A 41 6.96 -12.95 -22.30
C PRO A 41 5.95 -12.25 -23.23
N PRO A 42 4.63 -12.40 -23.00
CA PRO A 42 3.58 -11.96 -23.92
C PRO A 42 3.29 -10.45 -23.90
N SER A 43 3.91 -9.68 -23.00
CA SER A 43 3.71 -8.24 -22.88
C SER A 43 4.99 -7.52 -22.44
N PHE A 44 5.07 -6.21 -22.68
CA PHE A 44 6.13 -5.38 -22.15
C PHE A 44 6.12 -5.34 -20.62
N ARG A 45 4.93 -5.35 -19.99
CA ARG A 45 4.79 -5.53 -18.54
C ARG A 45 5.51 -6.80 -18.06
N ASP A 46 5.29 -7.94 -18.70
CA ASP A 46 5.94 -9.20 -18.33
C ASP A 46 7.46 -9.16 -18.58
N ARG A 47 7.90 -8.55 -19.68
CA ARG A 47 9.33 -8.34 -19.94
C ARG A 47 10.00 -7.53 -18.84
N LEU A 48 9.38 -6.43 -18.38
CA LEU A 48 9.90 -5.66 -17.25
C LEU A 48 9.98 -6.51 -15.99
N LEU A 49 8.93 -7.25 -15.65
CA LEU A 49 8.91 -8.08 -14.44
C LEU A 49 9.98 -9.17 -14.49
N THR A 50 10.11 -9.87 -15.62
CA THR A 50 11.13 -10.90 -15.85
C THR A 50 12.55 -10.32 -15.82
N TYR A 51 12.74 -9.12 -16.39
CA TYR A 51 14.03 -8.42 -16.42
C TYR A 51 14.47 -7.98 -15.03
N THR A 52 13.59 -7.26 -14.32
CA THR A 52 13.87 -6.74 -12.97
C THR A 52 14.12 -7.85 -11.96
N ALA A 53 13.44 -9.00 -12.07
CA ALA A 53 13.72 -10.17 -11.23
C ALA A 53 15.19 -10.64 -11.30
N LYS A 54 15.87 -10.41 -12.42
CA LYS A 54 17.26 -10.84 -12.67
C LYS A 54 18.27 -9.71 -12.49
N HIS A 55 17.90 -8.48 -12.88
CA HIS A 55 18.85 -7.38 -13.07
C HIS A 55 18.63 -6.21 -12.10
N ALA A 56 17.47 -6.12 -11.45
CA ALA A 56 17.11 -5.04 -10.54
C ALA A 56 16.22 -5.54 -9.40
N SER A 57 16.72 -6.52 -8.63
CA SER A 57 15.96 -7.19 -7.57
C SER A 57 15.48 -6.22 -6.49
N GLU A 58 16.24 -5.16 -6.23
CA GLU A 58 15.90 -4.08 -5.29
C GLU A 58 14.69 -3.25 -5.74
N LEU A 59 14.39 -3.24 -7.03
CA LEU A 59 13.17 -2.65 -7.58
C LEU A 59 12.06 -3.70 -7.66
N HIS A 60 12.42 -4.92 -8.06
CA HIS A 60 11.46 -6.02 -8.28
C HIS A 60 10.69 -6.38 -7.01
N GLU A 61 11.34 -6.40 -5.85
CA GLU A 61 10.69 -6.75 -4.57
C GLU A 61 9.55 -5.81 -4.16
N HIS A 62 9.47 -4.65 -4.80
CA HIS A 62 8.48 -3.63 -4.52
C HIS A 62 7.25 -3.70 -5.45
N PHE A 63 7.31 -4.52 -6.51
CA PHE A 63 6.19 -4.67 -7.43
C PHE A 63 5.05 -5.47 -6.82
N ILE A 64 3.84 -4.94 -6.98
CA ILE A 64 2.60 -5.59 -6.62
C ILE A 64 1.68 -5.63 -7.84
N LEU A 65 1.14 -6.81 -8.12
CA LEU A 65 0.24 -7.07 -9.23
C LEU A 65 -1.18 -7.31 -8.70
N ALA A 66 -2.18 -6.69 -9.33
CA ALA A 66 -3.58 -6.85 -8.96
C ALA A 66 -4.02 -8.33 -8.95
N GLU A 67 -3.49 -9.12 -9.88
CA GLU A 67 -3.85 -10.53 -10.10
C GLU A 67 -3.38 -11.45 -8.96
N THR A 68 -2.50 -10.98 -8.07
CA THR A 68 -2.11 -11.72 -6.86
C THR A 68 -3.23 -11.74 -5.81
N PHE A 69 -4.22 -10.85 -5.92
CA PHE A 69 -5.30 -10.69 -4.95
C PHE A 69 -6.57 -11.44 -5.34
N LYS A 70 -6.48 -12.75 -5.58
CA LYS A 70 -7.61 -13.57 -6.09
C LYS A 70 -8.81 -13.70 -5.14
N ASP A 71 -8.68 -13.21 -3.91
CA ASP A 71 -9.65 -13.36 -2.84
C ASP A 71 -10.20 -12.04 -2.30
N TYR A 72 -10.07 -10.93 -3.05
CA TYR A 72 -10.58 -9.61 -2.62
C TYR A 72 -12.08 -9.63 -2.31
N PHE A 73 -12.85 -10.49 -2.99
CA PHE A 73 -14.29 -10.67 -2.78
C PHE A 73 -14.64 -11.64 -1.64
N LYS A 74 -13.67 -12.40 -1.09
CA LYS A 74 -13.96 -13.35 -0.01
C LYS A 74 -14.51 -12.61 1.20
N GLU A 75 -15.46 -13.25 1.88
CA GLU A 75 -16.15 -12.71 3.05
C GLU A 75 -16.86 -11.36 2.79
N ASN A 76 -17.16 -11.03 1.52
CA ASN A 76 -17.70 -9.73 1.09
C ASN A 76 -16.82 -8.55 1.55
N THR A 77 -15.50 -8.73 1.59
CA THR A 77 -14.55 -7.70 2.02
C THR A 77 -14.61 -6.49 1.08
N TYR A 78 -14.47 -6.72 -0.23
CA TYR A 78 -14.64 -5.70 -1.26
C TYR A 78 -15.93 -5.94 -2.07
N PRO A 79 -16.66 -4.86 -2.43
CA PRO A 79 -17.87 -4.97 -3.23
C PRO A 79 -17.58 -5.31 -4.70
N ASP A 80 -16.45 -4.84 -5.23
CA ASP A 80 -16.00 -5.03 -6.60
C ASP A 80 -14.49 -4.77 -6.71
N LEU A 81 -13.93 -5.07 -7.89
CA LEU A 81 -12.51 -4.91 -8.18
C LEU A 81 -12.09 -3.42 -8.27
N LEU A 82 -12.98 -2.53 -8.73
CA LEU A 82 -12.66 -1.12 -8.89
C LEU A 82 -12.37 -0.46 -7.54
N VAL A 83 -13.17 -0.82 -6.53
CA VAL A 83 -12.98 -0.36 -5.16
C VAL A 83 -11.69 -0.90 -4.55
N PHE A 84 -11.29 -2.12 -4.90
CA PHE A 84 -10.02 -2.69 -4.48
C PHE A 84 -8.82 -2.00 -5.13
N GLU A 85 -8.88 -1.81 -6.45
CA GLU A 85 -7.83 -1.13 -7.23
C GLU A 85 -7.66 0.33 -6.82
N ASP A 86 -8.75 1.01 -6.43
CA ASP A 86 -8.69 2.34 -5.85
C ASP A 86 -7.97 2.35 -4.49
N ASP A 87 -8.32 1.43 -3.60
CA ASP A 87 -7.69 1.33 -2.28
C ASP A 87 -6.20 1.01 -2.38
N ILE A 88 -5.79 0.06 -3.23
CA ILE A 88 -4.36 -0.23 -3.41
C ILE A 88 -3.63 0.95 -4.06
N ALA A 89 -4.21 1.59 -5.09
CA ALA A 89 -3.66 2.79 -5.70
C ALA A 89 -3.48 3.93 -4.69
N SER A 90 -4.39 4.07 -3.72
CA SER A 90 -4.30 5.09 -2.67
C SER A 90 -3.07 4.91 -1.78
N ILE A 91 -2.70 3.67 -1.43
CA ILE A 91 -1.49 3.36 -0.63
C ILE A 91 -0.23 3.19 -1.48
N SER A 92 -0.33 3.09 -2.81
CA SER A 92 0.84 2.95 -3.68
C SER A 92 1.73 4.19 -3.63
N SER A 93 3.04 3.95 -3.57
CA SER A 93 4.05 4.99 -3.79
C SER A 93 4.12 5.36 -5.26
N LEU A 94 3.97 4.41 -6.17
CA LEU A 94 3.88 4.63 -7.61
C LEU A 94 2.91 3.63 -8.24
N ILE A 95 2.11 4.10 -9.18
CA ILE A 95 1.21 3.32 -10.01
C ILE A 95 1.78 3.31 -11.42
N ILE A 96 2.09 2.13 -11.95
CA ILE A 96 2.67 1.96 -13.28
C ILE A 96 1.61 1.29 -14.15
N ILE A 97 1.21 1.96 -15.23
CA ILE A 97 0.13 1.49 -16.11
C ILE A 97 0.70 1.27 -17.50
N PHE A 98 0.80 0.00 -17.91
CA PHE A 98 1.15 -0.34 -19.28
C PHE A 98 -0.12 -0.38 -20.12
N LEU A 99 -0.22 0.48 -21.14
CA LEU A 99 -1.39 0.57 -22.02
C LEU A 99 -1.40 -0.57 -23.06
N GLU A 100 -1.59 -1.79 -22.56
CA GLU A 100 -1.45 -3.03 -23.33
C GLU A 100 -2.72 -3.89 -23.33
N SER A 101 -3.71 -3.52 -22.52
CA SER A 101 -4.93 -4.30 -22.36
C SER A 101 -6.18 -3.41 -22.22
N PRO A 102 -7.38 -3.92 -22.56
CA PRO A 102 -8.62 -3.21 -22.29
C PRO A 102 -8.78 -2.78 -20.83
N GLY A 103 -8.32 -3.60 -19.88
CA GLY A 103 -8.32 -3.27 -18.45
C GLY A 103 -7.46 -2.04 -18.15
N SER A 104 -6.25 -1.97 -18.70
CA SER A 104 -5.34 -0.83 -18.50
C SER A 104 -5.87 0.50 -19.06
N LEU A 105 -6.68 0.44 -20.12
CA LEU A 105 -7.36 1.62 -20.65
C LEU A 105 -8.48 2.10 -19.73
N VAL A 106 -9.20 1.17 -19.09
CA VAL A 106 -10.21 1.49 -18.07
C VAL A 106 -9.56 2.10 -16.83
N GLU A 107 -8.47 1.50 -16.34
CA GLU A 107 -7.68 2.04 -15.23
C GLU A 107 -7.14 3.45 -15.53
N LEU A 108 -6.61 3.67 -16.73
CA LEU A 108 -6.21 5.01 -17.18
C LEU A 108 -7.38 6.00 -17.10
N GLY A 109 -8.57 5.59 -17.55
CA GLY A 109 -9.78 6.41 -17.47
C GLY A 109 -10.25 6.71 -16.04
N ILE A 110 -10.06 5.77 -15.12
CA ILE A 110 -10.39 5.97 -13.69
C ILE A 110 -9.38 6.91 -13.03
N PHE A 111 -8.09 6.67 -13.25
CA PHE A 111 -7.03 7.40 -12.61
C PHE A 111 -6.79 8.79 -13.22
N CYS A 112 -7.13 9.02 -14.49
CA CYS A 112 -7.03 10.35 -15.10
C CYS A 112 -7.98 11.38 -14.48
N ASN A 113 -9.02 10.94 -13.75
CA ASN A 113 -9.93 11.82 -13.02
C ASN A 113 -9.45 12.14 -11.59
N LYS A 114 -8.32 11.59 -11.16
CA LYS A 114 -7.77 11.73 -9.81
C LYS A 114 -6.46 12.50 -9.83
N SER A 115 -6.58 13.82 -9.89
CA SER A 115 -5.44 14.73 -10.04
C SER A 115 -4.35 14.58 -8.97
N GLU A 116 -4.72 14.12 -7.77
CA GLU A 116 -3.85 13.79 -6.67
C GLU A 116 -2.91 12.61 -6.98
N LEU A 117 -3.28 11.73 -7.90
CA LEU A 117 -2.47 10.58 -8.29
C LEU A 117 -1.42 10.94 -9.37
N PHE A 118 -1.54 12.07 -10.07
CA PHE A 118 -0.70 12.33 -11.26
C PHE A 118 0.79 12.36 -10.96
N LYS A 119 1.18 12.80 -9.76
CA LYS A 119 2.58 12.78 -9.30
C LYS A 119 3.12 11.37 -9.05
N LYS A 120 2.22 10.41 -8.81
CA LYS A 120 2.53 9.01 -8.52
C LYS A 120 2.00 8.04 -9.57
N ILE A 121 1.77 8.50 -10.80
CA ILE A 121 1.45 7.66 -11.95
C ILE A 121 2.60 7.73 -12.95
N LEU A 122 2.96 6.57 -13.51
CA LEU A 122 3.81 6.40 -14.67
C LEU A 122 3.07 5.56 -15.72
N ILE A 123 2.70 6.18 -16.83
CA ILE A 123 2.01 5.53 -17.94
C ILE A 123 3.05 5.13 -18.98
N VAL A 124 3.03 3.86 -19.37
CA VAL A 124 3.91 3.29 -20.38
C VAL A 124 3.07 3.01 -21.62
N ALA A 125 3.34 3.73 -22.71
CA ALA A 125 2.60 3.65 -23.96
C ALA A 125 3.45 3.11 -25.11
N SER A 126 2.81 2.46 -26.07
CA SER A 126 3.44 2.03 -27.33
C SER A 126 3.81 3.23 -28.20
N ALA A 127 5.04 3.23 -28.72
CA ALA A 127 5.48 4.18 -29.72
C ALA A 127 4.65 4.09 -31.01
N GLU A 128 4.28 2.88 -31.40
CA GLU A 128 3.49 2.60 -32.60
C GLU A 128 2.08 3.20 -32.48
N GLU A 129 1.38 2.92 -31.38
CA GLU A 129 0.00 3.37 -31.14
C GLU A 129 -0.13 4.87 -30.92
N VAL A 130 0.93 5.54 -30.46
CA VAL A 130 0.92 7.00 -30.22
C VAL A 130 1.58 7.81 -31.33
N SER A 131 2.19 7.17 -32.33
CA SER A 131 2.94 7.82 -33.40
C SER A 131 2.14 8.85 -34.22
N GLY A 132 0.84 8.61 -34.39
CA GLY A 132 -0.06 9.52 -35.13
C GLY A 132 -0.48 10.76 -34.35
N GLU A 133 -0.28 10.77 -33.03
CA GLU A 133 -0.68 11.86 -32.12
C GLU A 133 -2.16 12.30 -32.24
N ASP A 134 -3.02 11.45 -32.80
CA ASP A 134 -4.39 11.80 -33.22
C ASP A 134 -5.47 10.94 -32.56
N SER A 135 -5.07 9.90 -31.83
CA SER A 135 -6.00 9.01 -31.13
C SER A 135 -6.64 9.69 -29.91
N PHE A 136 -7.84 9.25 -29.53
CA PHE A 136 -8.51 9.74 -28.32
C PHE A 136 -7.66 9.50 -27.07
N ILE A 137 -6.94 8.37 -27.01
CA ILE A 137 -6.05 8.04 -25.88
C ILE A 137 -4.91 9.07 -25.79
N TYR A 138 -4.30 9.42 -26.93
CA TYR A 138 -3.21 10.39 -26.99
C TYR A 138 -3.70 11.81 -26.64
N LEU A 139 -4.65 12.33 -27.43
CA LEU A 139 -5.15 13.70 -27.31
C LEU A 139 -5.92 13.95 -26.01
N GLY A 140 -6.49 12.90 -25.42
CA GLY A 140 -7.25 12.93 -24.18
C GLY A 140 -6.37 12.67 -22.95
N PRO A 141 -6.47 11.48 -22.32
CA PRO A 141 -5.88 11.22 -21.01
C PRO A 141 -4.36 11.35 -20.98
N LEU A 142 -3.63 10.94 -22.04
CA LEU A 142 -2.17 11.05 -22.05
C LEU A 142 -1.70 12.51 -22.04
N GLU A 143 -2.15 13.30 -23.02
CA GLU A 143 -1.82 14.73 -23.08
C GLU A 143 -2.31 15.50 -21.85
N TYR A 144 -3.48 15.17 -21.33
CA TYR A 144 -4.02 15.79 -20.13
C TYR A 144 -3.10 15.60 -18.91
N ILE A 145 -2.66 14.37 -18.65
CA ILE A 145 -1.76 14.05 -17.53
C ILE A 145 -0.37 14.63 -17.78
N LYS A 146 0.18 14.47 -19.00
CA LYS A 146 1.51 14.97 -19.39
C LYS A 146 1.63 16.49 -19.24
N LYS A 147 0.58 17.26 -19.53
CA LYS A 147 0.53 18.72 -19.30
C LYS A 147 0.61 19.11 -17.82
N LYS A 148 0.20 18.23 -16.90
CA LYS A 148 0.27 18.47 -15.45
C LYS A 148 1.58 17.96 -14.85
N VAL A 149 2.04 16.81 -15.32
CA VAL A 149 3.28 16.16 -14.88
C VAL A 149 3.93 15.51 -16.10
N SER A 150 4.91 16.19 -16.69
CA SER A 150 5.56 15.75 -17.93
C SER A 150 6.24 14.39 -17.80
N SER A 151 6.74 14.06 -16.60
CA SER A 151 7.38 12.78 -16.29
C SER A 151 6.41 11.62 -16.03
N SER A 152 5.09 11.79 -16.26
CA SER A 152 4.10 10.74 -16.00
C SER A 152 3.79 9.87 -17.22
N VAL A 153 4.36 10.16 -18.39
CA VAL A 153 4.15 9.39 -19.61
C VAL A 153 5.50 9.07 -20.24
N VAL A 154 5.76 7.79 -20.48
CA VAL A 154 6.93 7.27 -21.18
C VAL A 154 6.48 6.41 -22.35
N ILE A 155 7.25 6.41 -23.43
CA ILE A 155 6.86 5.80 -24.70
C ILE A 155 7.99 4.86 -25.13
N TYR A 156 7.65 3.61 -25.43
CA TYR A 156 8.59 2.58 -25.86
C TYR A 156 8.04 1.80 -27.05
N PRO A 157 8.91 1.25 -27.92
CA PRO A 157 8.47 0.29 -28.93
C PRO A 157 7.99 -0.98 -28.25
N TRP A 158 6.76 -1.39 -28.55
CA TRP A 158 6.24 -2.63 -27.97
C TRP A 158 6.99 -3.86 -28.49
N PRO A 159 7.24 -4.85 -27.62
CA PRO A 159 7.83 -6.09 -28.06
C PRO A 159 6.86 -6.86 -28.96
N ASP A 160 7.40 -7.53 -29.98
CA ASP A 160 6.65 -8.55 -30.70
C ASP A 160 6.41 -9.75 -29.75
N PRO A 161 5.14 -10.17 -29.53
CA PRO A 161 4.82 -11.30 -28.64
C PRO A 161 5.34 -12.65 -29.15
N GLU A 162 5.73 -12.76 -30.42
CA GLU A 162 6.29 -13.97 -31.03
C GLU A 162 7.83 -13.99 -31.04
N VAL A 163 8.48 -12.88 -30.67
CA VAL A 163 9.94 -12.75 -30.71
C VAL A 163 10.52 -12.72 -29.29
N LEU A 164 11.34 -13.72 -28.95
CA LEU A 164 11.98 -13.77 -27.63
C LEU A 164 12.93 -12.59 -27.40
N LYS A 165 13.78 -12.29 -28.40
CA LYS A 165 14.78 -11.24 -28.30
C LYS A 165 14.10 -9.87 -28.31
N TYR A 166 14.37 -9.09 -27.28
CA TYR A 166 13.97 -7.71 -27.17
C TYR A 166 15.17 -6.91 -26.67
N ASP A 167 15.27 -5.63 -27.03
CA ASP A 167 16.39 -4.80 -26.62
C ASP A 167 16.24 -4.43 -25.13
N ASN A 168 17.22 -4.84 -24.33
CA ASN A 168 17.20 -4.58 -22.89
C ASN A 168 17.40 -3.10 -22.57
N ASP A 169 17.96 -2.31 -23.49
CA ASP A 169 18.17 -0.87 -23.28
C ASP A 169 16.84 -0.15 -23.01
N PHE A 170 15.73 -0.58 -23.62
CA PHE A 170 14.39 -0.06 -23.32
C PHE A 170 13.91 -0.40 -21.90
N LEU A 171 14.26 -1.59 -21.39
CA LEU A 171 13.89 -2.03 -20.04
C LEU A 171 14.76 -1.36 -18.97
N ASP A 172 16.04 -1.15 -19.26
CA ASP A 172 16.96 -0.38 -18.43
C ASP A 172 16.50 1.07 -18.31
N ASP A 173 16.18 1.71 -19.43
CA ASP A 173 15.66 3.07 -19.44
C ASP A 173 14.33 3.18 -18.66
N LEU A 174 13.43 2.21 -18.80
CA LEU A 174 12.19 2.18 -18.00
C LEU A 174 12.49 2.04 -16.51
N CYS A 175 13.48 1.22 -16.12
CA CYS A 175 13.91 1.14 -14.72
C CYS A 175 14.46 2.46 -14.19
N VAL A 176 15.22 3.21 -15.00
CA VAL A 176 15.70 4.55 -14.66
C VAL A 176 14.52 5.49 -14.45
N ASN A 177 13.58 5.56 -15.39
CA ASN A 177 12.38 6.39 -15.28
C ASN A 177 11.54 6.07 -14.03
N ILE A 178 11.37 4.79 -13.69
CA ILE A 178 10.69 4.37 -12.46
C ILE A 178 11.43 4.89 -11.21
N LYS A 179 12.75 4.73 -11.15
CA LYS A 179 13.58 5.16 -10.03
C LYS A 179 13.58 6.69 -9.89
N GLU A 180 13.71 7.42 -10.99
CA GLU A 180 13.64 8.88 -11.01
C GLU A 180 12.28 9.38 -10.56
N LYS A 181 11.20 8.76 -11.06
CA LYS A 181 9.83 9.09 -10.63
C LYS A 181 9.67 8.90 -9.14
N LEU A 182 10.08 7.76 -8.58
CA LEU A 182 10.05 7.50 -7.15
C LEU A 182 10.85 8.52 -6.34
N SER A 183 12.01 8.94 -6.85
CA SER A 183 12.86 9.92 -6.16
C SER A 183 12.23 11.32 -6.09
N SER A 184 11.34 11.63 -7.05
CA SER A 184 10.61 12.90 -7.11
C SER A 184 9.40 12.97 -6.17
N ILE A 185 8.91 11.82 -5.68
CA ILE A 185 7.73 11.75 -4.82
C ILE A 185 8.12 12.14 -3.39
N PRO A 186 7.36 13.03 -2.72
CA PRO A 186 7.60 13.36 -1.33
C PRO A 186 7.65 12.10 -0.45
N LYS A 187 8.54 12.08 0.53
CA LYS A 187 8.60 10.95 1.49
C LYS A 187 7.51 11.03 2.55
N THR A 188 6.94 12.22 2.74
CA THR A 188 5.94 12.50 3.76
C THR A 188 4.88 13.45 3.24
N GLU A 189 3.66 13.29 3.71
CA GLU A 189 2.54 14.17 3.39
C GLU A 189 1.72 14.49 4.65
N GLN A 190 1.07 15.64 4.64
CA GLN A 190 0.11 15.98 5.68
C GLN A 190 -1.05 14.99 5.64
N PHE A 191 -1.42 14.45 6.80
CA PHE A 191 -2.52 13.50 6.88
C PHE A 191 -3.83 14.14 6.38
N SER A 192 -4.62 13.34 5.67
CA SER A 192 -5.93 13.72 5.16
C SER A 192 -6.93 12.63 5.51
N LYS A 193 -8.03 13.01 6.15
CA LYS A 193 -9.12 12.09 6.50
C LYS A 193 -9.89 11.58 5.28
N ASP A 194 -9.79 12.30 4.16
CA ASP A 194 -10.49 12.00 2.91
C ASP A 194 -9.65 11.10 1.99
N ASN A 195 -8.40 10.81 2.36
CA ASN A 195 -7.52 9.89 1.64
C ASN A 195 -7.56 8.50 2.31
N SER A 196 -8.16 7.51 1.64
CA SER A 196 -8.28 6.13 2.14
C SER A 196 -6.92 5.49 2.44
N GLY A 197 -5.89 5.82 1.67
CA GLY A 197 -4.53 5.35 1.91
C GLY A 197 -3.93 5.91 3.20
N HIS A 198 -4.18 7.19 3.50
CA HIS A 198 -3.76 7.78 4.78
C HIS A 198 -4.45 7.12 5.97
N ILE A 199 -5.74 6.79 5.84
CA ILE A 199 -6.49 6.04 6.86
C ILE A 199 -5.90 4.64 7.04
N ALA A 200 -5.58 3.92 5.96
CA ALA A 200 -4.95 2.60 6.04
C ALA A 200 -3.57 2.65 6.74
N LEU A 201 -2.75 3.65 6.42
CA LEU A 201 -1.45 3.85 7.08
C LEU A 201 -1.60 4.25 8.57
N LEU A 202 -2.64 5.01 8.92
CA LEU A 202 -2.99 5.28 10.32
C LEU A 202 -3.44 4.02 11.06
N ILE A 203 -4.25 3.16 10.44
CA ILE A 203 -4.61 1.85 11.01
C ILE A 203 -3.34 1.01 11.25
N THR A 204 -2.38 1.07 10.34
CA THR A 204 -1.10 0.37 10.47
C THR A 204 -0.28 0.90 11.65
N GLU A 205 -0.24 2.22 11.85
CA GLU A 205 0.41 2.83 13.02
C GLU A 205 -0.29 2.45 14.33
N ILE A 206 -1.64 2.46 14.36
CA ILE A 206 -2.44 2.02 15.52
C ILE A 206 -2.08 0.57 15.88
N ILE A 207 -2.07 -0.32 14.89
CA ILE A 207 -1.68 -1.73 15.08
C ILE A 207 -0.24 -1.81 15.60
N SER A 208 0.69 -1.04 15.05
CA SER A 208 2.10 -1.04 15.45
C SER A 208 2.33 -0.61 16.89
N LEU A 209 1.57 0.38 17.36
CA LEU A 209 1.64 0.91 18.71
C LEU A 209 0.93 0.04 19.75
N CYS A 210 -0.11 -0.67 19.34
CA CYS A 210 -0.99 -1.39 20.25
C CYS A 210 -0.91 -2.90 20.14
N ALA A 211 -0.03 -3.45 19.30
CA ALA A 211 0.06 -4.88 19.06
C ALA A 211 0.36 -5.69 20.34
N PRO A 212 -0.25 -6.88 20.49
CA PRO A 212 -1.33 -7.42 19.65
C PRO A 212 -2.67 -6.71 19.93
N ILE A 213 -3.41 -6.34 18.88
CA ILE A 213 -4.68 -5.58 18.96
C ILE A 213 -5.85 -6.32 18.28
N GLN A 214 -7.07 -6.16 18.77
CA GLN A 214 -8.31 -6.69 18.19
C GLN A 214 -9.07 -5.64 17.36
N LEU A 215 -10.01 -6.07 16.51
CA LEU A 215 -10.79 -5.17 15.64
C LEU A 215 -11.53 -4.06 16.41
N SER A 216 -12.24 -4.42 17.49
CA SER A 216 -12.97 -3.46 18.34
C SER A 216 -12.07 -2.41 19.00
N GLU A 217 -10.79 -2.75 19.20
CA GLU A 217 -9.80 -1.86 19.79
C GLU A 217 -9.22 -0.89 18.74
N ILE A 218 -9.09 -1.34 17.49
CA ILE A 218 -8.77 -0.48 16.34
C ILE A 218 -9.91 0.53 16.15
N GLU A 219 -11.16 0.06 16.15
CA GLU A 219 -12.35 0.92 16.10
C GLU A 219 -12.35 1.95 17.24
N SER A 220 -12.05 1.52 18.46
CA SER A 220 -11.97 2.41 19.63
C SER A 220 -10.89 3.49 19.47
N ALA A 221 -9.71 3.15 18.94
CA ALA A 221 -8.65 4.11 18.66
C ALA A 221 -9.08 5.16 17.62
N LEU A 222 -9.69 4.71 16.51
CA LEU A 222 -10.19 5.58 15.46
C LEU A 222 -11.32 6.51 15.96
N ASN A 223 -12.27 5.97 16.72
CA ASN A 223 -13.35 6.75 17.35
C ASN A 223 -12.79 7.82 18.30
N SER A 224 -11.75 7.49 19.06
CA SER A 224 -11.08 8.42 19.99
C SER A 224 -10.37 9.58 19.28
N LEU A 225 -9.97 9.36 18.03
CA LEU A 225 -9.45 10.39 17.14
C LEU A 225 -10.56 11.22 16.48
N GLY A 226 -11.83 10.84 16.61
CA GLY A 226 -12.98 11.51 15.98
C GLY A 226 -13.32 10.98 14.59
N PHE A 227 -12.80 9.82 14.19
CA PHE A 227 -13.22 9.14 12.96
C PHE A 227 -14.46 8.29 13.23
N ASN A 228 -15.53 8.52 12.46
CA ASN A 228 -16.70 7.65 12.42
C ASN A 228 -16.68 6.81 11.14
N ILE A 229 -15.76 5.83 11.11
CA ILE A 229 -15.55 4.96 9.94
C ILE A 229 -16.28 3.64 10.17
N SER A 230 -17.01 3.17 9.17
CA SER A 230 -17.71 1.88 9.27
C SER A 230 -16.72 0.71 9.42
N THR A 231 -17.11 -0.31 10.18
CA THR A 231 -16.35 -1.57 10.32
C THR A 231 -16.00 -2.20 8.97
N LYS A 232 -16.85 -2.02 7.94
CA LYS A 232 -16.58 -2.50 6.57
C LYS A 232 -15.32 -1.87 5.97
N ILE A 233 -15.14 -0.55 6.12
CA ILE A 233 -13.96 0.16 5.60
C ILE A 233 -12.70 -0.23 6.39
N ILE A 234 -12.83 -0.43 7.70
CA ILE A 234 -11.71 -0.87 8.55
C ILE A 234 -11.27 -2.29 8.13
N ASN A 235 -12.21 -3.20 7.91
CA ASN A 235 -11.91 -4.56 7.44
C ASN A 235 -11.26 -4.56 6.04
N ARG A 236 -11.72 -3.71 5.12
CA ARG A 236 -11.08 -3.51 3.81
C ARG A 236 -9.63 -3.06 3.94
N SER A 237 -9.39 -2.09 4.80
CA SER A 237 -8.04 -1.58 5.09
C SER A 237 -7.17 -2.67 5.68
N ILE A 238 -7.65 -3.40 6.69
CA ILE A 238 -6.93 -4.53 7.31
C ILE A 238 -6.59 -5.59 6.26
N TYR A 239 -7.55 -5.99 5.42
CA TYR A 239 -7.32 -6.95 4.35
C TYR A 239 -6.21 -6.47 3.40
N LEU A 240 -6.31 -5.21 2.92
CA LEU A 240 -5.31 -4.64 2.03
C LEU A 240 -3.92 -4.65 2.67
N LEU A 241 -3.81 -4.18 3.91
CA LEU A 241 -2.56 -4.12 4.67
C LEU A 241 -1.94 -5.49 4.92
N GLN A 242 -2.75 -6.54 5.09
CA GLN A 242 -2.27 -7.92 5.15
C GLN A 242 -1.72 -8.37 3.80
N LYS A 243 -2.44 -8.06 2.72
CA LYS A 243 -2.10 -8.45 1.36
C LYS A 243 -0.83 -7.77 0.84
N VAL A 244 -0.57 -6.53 1.22
CA VAL A 244 0.69 -5.83 0.91
C VAL A 244 1.80 -6.08 1.93
N GLY A 245 1.57 -6.95 2.93
CA GLY A 245 2.60 -7.38 3.88
C GLY A 245 3.01 -6.34 4.92
N PHE A 246 2.12 -5.41 5.28
CA PHE A 246 2.39 -4.42 6.35
C PHE A 246 2.02 -4.97 7.72
N ILE A 247 0.96 -5.76 7.79
CA ILE A 247 0.46 -6.39 9.03
C ILE A 247 0.18 -7.88 8.79
N ASP A 248 0.01 -8.61 9.88
CA ASP A 248 -0.49 -9.99 9.85
C ASP A 248 -1.44 -10.23 11.04
N VAL A 249 -2.11 -11.39 11.04
CA VAL A 249 -3.12 -11.78 12.01
C VAL A 249 -2.76 -13.11 12.66
N LEU A 250 -2.92 -13.18 13.99
CA LEU A 250 -2.87 -14.41 14.76
C LEU A 250 -4.28 -14.74 15.25
N SER A 251 -4.80 -15.89 14.82
CA SER A 251 -5.99 -16.50 15.43
C SER A 251 -5.56 -17.28 16.67
N TYR A 252 -6.00 -16.85 17.85
CA TYR A 252 -5.72 -17.53 19.11
C TYR A 252 -6.96 -17.60 20.00
N SER A 253 -7.31 -18.83 20.40
CA SER A 253 -8.59 -19.14 21.03
C SER A 253 -9.74 -18.67 20.11
N SER A 254 -10.69 -17.89 20.62
CA SER A 254 -11.81 -17.33 19.86
C SER A 254 -11.54 -15.93 19.28
N ASN A 255 -10.29 -15.44 19.32
CA ASN A 255 -9.97 -14.05 18.98
C ASN A 255 -8.97 -13.96 17.82
N LYS A 256 -9.06 -12.87 17.05
CA LYS A 256 -8.06 -12.46 16.06
C LYS A 256 -7.25 -11.30 16.65
N TYR A 257 -5.93 -11.41 16.57
CA TYR A 257 -4.99 -10.38 17.00
C TYR A 257 -4.13 -9.91 15.83
N TYR A 258 -4.19 -8.61 15.53
CA TYR A 258 -3.40 -7.99 14.48
C TYR A 258 -2.07 -7.47 15.04
N PHE A 259 -1.03 -7.55 14.21
CA PHE A 259 0.33 -7.10 14.57
C PHE A 259 1.10 -6.64 13.32
N PRO A 260 2.06 -5.72 13.45
CA PRO A 260 2.86 -5.25 12.31
C PRO A 260 3.86 -6.31 11.88
N LEU A 261 4.17 -6.41 10.58
CA LEU A 261 5.24 -7.28 10.09
C LEU A 261 6.61 -6.60 10.16
N LYS A 262 6.67 -5.28 9.95
CA LYS A 262 7.91 -4.48 10.00
C LYS A 262 7.82 -3.42 11.10
N GLU A 263 8.91 -3.18 11.82
CA GLU A 263 9.00 -2.05 12.76
C GLU A 263 9.28 -0.76 11.96
N ARG A 264 8.21 -0.05 11.64
CA ARG A 264 8.23 1.20 10.88
C ARG A 264 7.23 2.18 11.50
N LYS A 265 7.55 3.48 11.46
CA LYS A 265 6.60 4.55 11.78
C LYS A 265 5.89 4.96 10.50
N TRP A 266 4.58 4.76 10.45
CA TRP A 266 3.73 5.07 9.31
C TRP A 266 3.09 6.45 9.45
N VAL A 267 2.80 6.87 10.68
CA VAL A 267 2.24 8.20 10.97
C VAL A 267 2.99 8.84 12.13
N LYS A 268 3.45 10.07 11.91
CA LYS A 268 4.00 10.94 12.96
C LYS A 268 2.89 11.84 13.50
N PHE A 269 2.55 11.69 14.78
CA PHE A 269 1.45 12.42 15.39
C PHE A 269 1.74 13.88 15.76
N GLY A 270 3.02 14.27 15.84
CA GLY A 270 3.40 15.64 16.17
C GLY A 270 3.07 16.00 17.63
N LYS A 271 2.29 17.06 17.83
CA LYS A 271 1.90 17.55 19.17
C LYS A 271 0.48 17.12 19.54
N THR A 272 0.25 16.92 20.84
CA THR A 272 -1.09 16.73 21.41
C THR A 272 -1.94 17.99 21.36
N LYS A 273 -3.22 17.84 21.68
CA LYS A 273 -4.15 18.94 21.96
C LYS A 273 -3.64 19.88 23.08
N ASP A 274 -2.87 19.34 24.02
CA ASP A 274 -2.20 20.12 25.09
C ASP A 274 -0.84 20.69 24.68
N ASN A 275 -0.52 20.70 23.37
CA ASN A 275 0.73 21.22 22.80
C ASN A 275 2.01 20.51 23.29
N LYS A 276 1.91 19.26 23.75
CA LYS A 276 3.05 18.42 24.14
C LYS A 276 3.50 17.55 22.98
N LEU A 277 4.81 17.40 22.77
CA LEU A 277 5.33 16.45 21.78
C LEU A 277 4.96 15.02 22.18
N ILE A 278 4.44 14.24 21.23
CA ILE A 278 4.13 12.84 21.44
C ILE A 278 5.39 11.98 21.31
N ASP A 279 5.57 11.09 22.29
CA ASP A 279 6.54 10.00 22.25
C ASP A 279 5.81 8.67 21.99
N ASN A 280 5.97 8.15 20.76
CA ASN A 280 5.38 6.86 20.36
C ASN A 280 5.92 5.68 21.18
N GLN A 281 7.17 5.73 21.67
CA GLN A 281 7.71 4.66 22.53
C GLN A 281 7.02 4.69 23.89
N GLN A 282 6.84 5.88 24.47
CA GLN A 282 6.11 6.02 25.73
C GLN A 282 4.66 5.58 25.60
N LEU A 283 3.99 5.89 24.47
CA LEU A 283 2.64 5.42 24.18
C LEU A 283 2.61 3.89 24.09
N LYS A 284 3.49 3.28 23.27
CA LYS A 284 3.62 1.81 23.13
C LYS A 284 3.87 1.15 24.49
N MET A 285 4.72 1.73 25.35
CA MET A 285 4.97 1.24 26.70
C MET A 285 3.74 1.29 27.61
N LYS A 286 2.99 2.41 27.62
CA LYS A 286 1.76 2.54 28.42
C LYS A 286 0.72 1.51 28.00
N VAL A 287 0.50 1.35 26.69
CA VAL A 287 -0.42 0.35 26.15
C VAL A 287 0.06 -1.05 26.54
N ARG A 288 1.36 -1.33 26.43
CA ARG A 288 1.94 -2.62 26.85
C ARG A 288 1.71 -2.92 28.33
N GLN A 289 1.98 -1.96 29.20
CA GLN A 289 1.80 -2.09 30.66
C GLN A 289 0.34 -2.36 31.04
N SER A 290 -0.62 -1.86 30.26
CA SER A 290 -2.05 -2.03 30.55
C SER A 290 -2.57 -3.48 30.52
N PHE A 291 -1.75 -4.45 30.05
CA PHE A 291 -2.11 -5.87 30.08
C PHE A 291 -0.99 -6.79 30.61
N VAL A 292 0.30 -6.46 30.45
CA VAL A 292 1.37 -7.37 30.88
C VAL A 292 1.52 -7.50 32.40
N THR A 293 1.07 -6.49 33.16
CA THR A 293 1.12 -6.51 34.63
C THR A 293 -0.10 -7.14 35.27
N LEU A 294 -1.09 -7.53 34.46
CA LEU A 294 -2.38 -8.04 34.93
C LEU A 294 -2.43 -9.56 34.85
N THR A 295 -3.19 -10.15 35.77
CA THR A 295 -3.35 -11.60 35.88
C THR A 295 -4.73 -12.10 35.46
N ASP A 296 -5.60 -11.20 34.99
CA ASP A 296 -6.94 -11.52 34.52
C ASP A 296 -6.91 -12.36 33.23
N PRO A 297 -7.97 -13.13 32.94
CA PRO A 297 -7.99 -14.04 31.80
C PRO A 297 -7.76 -13.37 30.44
N LEU A 298 -8.27 -12.15 30.22
CA LEU A 298 -8.15 -11.46 28.93
C LEU A 298 -6.71 -10.99 28.73
N SER A 299 -6.11 -10.42 29.76
CA SER A 299 -4.69 -10.01 29.75
C SER A 299 -3.76 -11.21 29.54
N LYS A 300 -3.97 -12.32 30.25
CA LYS A 300 -3.21 -13.56 30.04
C LYS A 300 -3.30 -14.07 28.61
N ARG A 301 -4.50 -14.09 28.01
CA ARG A 301 -4.67 -14.48 26.60
C ARG A 301 -3.87 -13.57 25.66
N ARG A 302 -3.88 -12.26 25.89
CA ARG A 302 -3.12 -11.29 25.10
C ARG A 302 -1.61 -11.47 25.25
N ILE A 303 -1.13 -11.74 26.47
CA ILE A 303 0.29 -12.07 26.73
C ILE A 303 0.70 -13.33 25.96
N THR A 304 -0.14 -14.36 25.94
CA THR A 304 0.14 -15.58 25.17
C THR A 304 0.14 -15.33 23.66
N ALA A 305 -0.84 -14.59 23.14
CA ALA A 305 -0.90 -14.21 21.72
C ALA A 305 0.37 -13.46 21.30
N LEU A 306 0.81 -12.51 22.13
CA LEU A 306 2.05 -11.79 21.94
C LEU A 306 3.28 -12.72 21.87
N ARG A 307 3.41 -13.69 22.78
CA ARG A 307 4.54 -14.65 22.76
C ARG A 307 4.55 -15.46 21.46
N GLN A 308 3.39 -15.90 21.00
CA GLN A 308 3.26 -16.63 19.73
C GLN A 308 3.62 -15.74 18.54
N ILE A 309 3.26 -14.46 18.55
CA ILE A 309 3.64 -13.51 17.51
C ILE A 309 5.16 -13.32 17.46
N ILE A 310 5.80 -13.17 18.63
CA ILE A 310 7.27 -13.03 18.71
C ILE A 310 7.94 -14.28 18.12
N ALA A 311 7.54 -15.47 18.57
CA ALA A 311 8.08 -16.73 18.04
C ALA A 311 7.84 -16.88 16.53
N LYS A 312 6.65 -16.49 16.02
CA LYS A 312 6.33 -16.51 14.59
C LYS A 312 7.24 -15.60 13.78
N LYS A 313 7.58 -14.41 14.31
CA LYS A 313 8.48 -13.47 13.64
C LYS A 313 9.91 -14.00 13.61
N GLU A 314 10.41 -14.52 14.72
CA GLU A 314 11.75 -15.12 14.82
C GLU A 314 11.93 -16.26 13.80
N MET A 315 10.93 -17.15 13.70
CA MET A 315 10.95 -18.23 12.69
C MET A 315 10.95 -17.72 11.24
N ALA A 316 10.30 -16.59 10.96
CA ALA A 316 10.26 -16.01 9.62
C ALA A 316 11.57 -15.30 9.22
N GLU A 317 12.31 -14.79 10.21
CA GLU A 317 13.64 -14.21 10.02
C GLU A 317 14.71 -15.28 9.77
N GLU A 318 14.54 -16.50 10.31
CA GLU A 318 15.47 -17.62 10.08
C GLU A 318 15.38 -18.25 8.67
N ILE A 319 14.28 -17.99 7.94
CA ILE A 319 13.99 -18.60 6.63
C ILE A 319 14.37 -17.67 5.45
N ASN A 320 14.56 -16.37 5.70
CA ASN A 320 14.92 -15.37 4.68
C ASN A 320 16.41 -15.01 4.74
#